data_AF-A0A6I3GBE8-F1
#
_entry.id   AF-A0A6I3GBE8-F1
#
_cell.length_a   1.000
_cell.length_b   1.000
_cell.length_c   1.000
_cell.angle_alpha   90.00
_cell.angle_beta   90.00
_cell.angle_gamma   90.00
#
_symmetry.space_group_name_H-M   'P 1'
#
loop_
_entity.id
_entity.type
_entity.pdbx_description
1 polymer ?
#
loop_
_entity_poly.entity_id
_entity_poly.type
_entity_poly.pdbx_seq_one_letter_code
_entity_poly.pdbx_strand_id
1 'polypeptide(L)'
;MEKDSTSSESRATLTSDNARIKEICRRLNDEAIYHWSLHSKELFHSNVLGWFCEKYPEAASQFLQGWAPPRDTTEHWVLREKHNLDLVIQLPGLTPVVIENKVFSPPDESQLDRYSEENIRKMKEFEDPTLLLLSLGSPNWDSSTYVANGGSKWRYLSYQDLASRLGQSIQSISGFDGEVMRRYVQFITYLQELASEVSLKSDVDVVNIDAESLAILKSVRLDSAFSKLRARSATAEVRDFMKEHKSFEAIKFHAEYTKGKPLLEAFVRCEGGDELGWQLQGKQWRLAVRTSQFEGETAALRELRYEYVRQNYQEWFDFSEIPGLIGRSVVSVPKNEKKGIFCGYAPNFVYWNRNLSDLTLGEIKKLSNHYITKAAKWV
;
A
#
# COMPACT_ATOMS: atom_id res chain seq x y z
N MET A 1 -26.69 9.52 -32.89
CA MET A 1 -26.48 10.72 -32.05
C MET A 1 -26.56 10.24 -30.61
N GLU A 2 -25.52 9.55 -30.15
CA GLU A 2 -25.48 8.84 -28.86
C GLU A 2 -24.00 8.52 -28.56
N LYS A 3 -23.20 9.54 -28.29
CA LYS A 3 -21.76 9.41 -27.96
C LYS A 3 -21.25 10.39 -26.89
N ASP A 4 -22.14 11.14 -26.23
CA ASP A 4 -21.72 12.20 -25.28
C ASP A 4 -22.16 12.01 -23.82
N SER A 5 -22.95 10.99 -23.48
CA SER A 5 -23.44 10.82 -22.10
C SER A 5 -22.36 10.35 -21.12
N THR A 6 -21.55 9.36 -21.49
CA THR A 6 -20.53 8.74 -20.60
C THR A 6 -19.34 9.64 -20.29
N SER A 7 -18.97 10.56 -21.18
CA SER A 7 -17.87 11.52 -20.90
C SER A 7 -18.29 12.65 -19.97
N SER A 8 -19.59 13.01 -20.00
CA SER A 8 -20.14 14.06 -19.14
C SER A 8 -20.34 13.59 -17.69
N GLU A 9 -20.81 12.35 -17.50
CA GLU A 9 -21.01 11.74 -16.18
C GLU A 9 -19.70 11.44 -15.48
N SER A 10 -18.72 10.83 -16.17
CA SER A 10 -17.38 10.59 -15.60
C SER A 10 -16.67 11.88 -15.19
N ARG A 11 -16.82 12.95 -15.98
CA ARG A 11 -16.27 14.27 -15.66
C ARG A 11 -16.99 14.92 -14.48
N ALA A 12 -18.32 14.80 -14.37
CA ALA A 12 -19.09 15.33 -13.26
C ALA A 12 -18.73 14.64 -11.93
N THR A 13 -18.57 13.31 -11.93
CA THR A 13 -18.15 12.52 -10.76
C THR A 13 -16.74 12.90 -10.30
N LEU A 14 -15.77 12.98 -11.22
CA LEU A 14 -14.40 13.43 -10.92
C LEU A 14 -14.37 14.85 -10.32
N THR A 15 -15.22 15.76 -10.82
CA THR A 15 -15.29 17.13 -10.31
C THR A 15 -15.88 17.18 -8.89
N SER A 16 -16.85 16.31 -8.58
CA SER A 16 -17.43 16.15 -7.25
C SER A 16 -16.42 15.54 -6.25
N ASP A 17 -15.67 14.52 -6.67
CA ASP A 17 -14.65 13.88 -5.84
C ASP A 17 -13.52 14.86 -5.50
N ASN A 18 -13.07 15.65 -6.48
CA ASN A 18 -12.05 16.69 -6.27
C ASN A 18 -12.51 17.75 -5.27
N ALA A 19 -13.78 18.17 -5.33
CA ALA A 19 -14.35 19.13 -4.37
C ALA A 19 -14.36 18.56 -2.94
N ARG A 20 -14.69 17.27 -2.79
CA ARG A 20 -14.68 16.60 -1.49
C ARG A 20 -13.28 16.41 -0.93
N ILE A 21 -12.33 15.96 -1.75
CA ILE A 21 -10.91 15.85 -1.39
C ILE A 21 -10.38 17.21 -0.92
N LYS A 22 -10.68 18.28 -1.67
CA LYS A 22 -10.30 19.65 -1.31
C LYS A 22 -10.83 20.09 0.05
N GLU A 23 -12.10 19.81 0.32
CA GLU A 23 -12.72 20.16 1.60
C GLU A 23 -12.11 19.37 2.76
N ILE A 24 -11.87 18.06 2.60
CA ILE A 24 -11.22 17.25 3.65
C ILE A 24 -9.78 17.76 3.90
N CYS A 25 -9.01 18.03 2.84
CA CYS A 25 -7.66 18.59 2.98
C CYS A 25 -7.66 19.96 3.66
N ARG A 26 -8.66 20.80 3.41
CA ARG A 26 -8.82 22.08 4.12
C ARG A 26 -9.02 21.85 5.61
N ARG A 27 -9.93 20.96 6.00
CA ARG A 27 -10.17 20.62 7.42
C ARG A 27 -8.92 20.05 8.09
N LEU A 28 -8.20 19.14 7.43
CA LEU A 28 -6.92 18.63 7.92
C LEU A 28 -5.90 19.75 8.15
N ASN A 29 -5.80 20.69 7.22
CA ASN A 29 -4.87 21.80 7.33
C ASN A 29 -5.23 22.80 8.45
N ASP A 30 -6.50 22.86 8.84
CA ASP A 30 -6.97 23.66 9.99
C ASP A 30 -6.68 22.97 11.34
N GLU A 31 -6.31 21.69 11.36
CA GLU A 31 -6.00 20.94 12.57
C GLU A 31 -4.54 21.11 13.02
N ALA A 32 -4.31 21.73 14.18
CA ALA A 32 -2.95 21.88 14.73
C ALA A 32 -2.24 20.52 14.95
N ILE A 33 -2.99 19.51 15.42
CA ILE A 33 -2.50 18.14 15.66
C ILE A 33 -1.98 17.51 14.37
N TYR A 34 -2.61 17.79 13.24
CA TYR A 34 -2.14 17.32 11.95
C TYR A 34 -0.74 17.87 11.64
N HIS A 35 -0.51 19.18 11.83
CA HIS A 35 0.81 19.78 11.61
C HIS A 35 1.88 19.22 12.54
N TRP A 36 1.53 18.88 13.78
CA TRP A 36 2.45 18.20 14.71
C TRP A 36 2.82 16.80 14.23
N SER A 37 1.86 16.06 13.65
CA SER A 37 2.10 14.72 13.11
C SER A 37 3.11 14.69 11.96
N LEU A 38 3.25 15.78 11.19
CA LEU A 38 4.10 15.81 10.00
C LEU A 38 5.60 15.61 10.29
N HIS A 39 6.07 15.84 11.51
CA HIS A 39 7.49 15.72 11.87
C HIS A 39 7.96 14.27 12.02
N SER A 40 7.10 13.40 12.57
CA SER A 40 7.48 12.01 12.88
C SER A 40 6.48 10.96 12.39
N LYS A 41 5.44 11.40 11.67
CA LYS A 41 4.41 10.59 11.01
C LYS A 41 3.95 9.42 11.88
N GLU A 42 4.41 8.20 11.62
CA GLU A 42 4.00 6.98 12.34
C GLU A 42 4.21 7.10 13.87
N LEU A 43 5.39 7.56 14.30
CA LEU A 43 5.75 7.62 15.72
C LEU A 43 4.88 8.64 16.49
N PHE A 44 4.38 9.69 15.82
CA PHE A 44 3.46 10.62 16.46
C PHE A 44 2.20 9.91 16.97
N HIS A 45 1.61 9.04 16.14
CA HIS A 45 0.40 8.31 16.50
C HIS A 45 0.65 7.32 17.65
N SER A 46 1.74 6.56 17.58
CA SER A 46 2.14 5.64 18.66
C SER A 46 2.43 6.38 19.98
N ASN A 47 3.02 7.58 19.91
CA ASN A 47 3.25 8.43 21.08
C ASN A 47 1.95 8.92 21.72
N VAL A 48 0.99 9.40 20.93
CA VAL A 48 -0.32 9.85 21.43
C VAL A 48 -1.06 8.69 22.10
N LEU A 49 -1.13 7.52 21.46
CA LEU A 49 -1.79 6.34 22.02
C LEU A 49 -1.08 5.85 23.28
N GLY A 50 0.25 5.78 23.26
CA GLY A 50 1.02 5.38 24.43
C GLY A 50 0.81 6.34 25.62
N TRP A 51 0.80 7.65 25.37
CA TRP A 51 0.56 8.65 26.41
C TRP A 51 -0.85 8.52 27.00
N PHE A 52 -1.86 8.31 26.15
CA PHE A 52 -3.23 8.05 26.58
C PHE A 52 -3.31 6.80 27.48
N CYS A 53 -2.64 5.71 27.10
CA CYS A 53 -2.59 4.47 27.88
C CYS A 53 -1.84 4.61 29.21
N GLU A 54 -0.81 5.47 29.29
CA GLU A 54 -0.08 5.76 30.53
C GLU A 54 -0.90 6.63 31.48
N LYS A 55 -1.50 7.72 30.95
CA LYS A 55 -2.14 8.75 31.77
C LYS A 55 -3.57 8.41 32.19
N TYR A 56 -4.29 7.65 31.36
CA TYR A 56 -5.71 7.36 31.55
C TYR A 56 -6.00 5.85 31.50
N PRO A 57 -5.44 5.03 32.41
CA PRO A 57 -5.51 3.56 32.33
C PRO A 57 -6.95 3.01 32.32
N GLU A 58 -7.89 3.61 33.04
CA GLU A 58 -9.29 3.17 33.05
C GLU A 58 -9.97 3.36 31.68
N ALA A 59 -9.80 4.55 31.09
CA ALA A 59 -10.30 4.85 29.74
C ALA A 59 -9.57 4.00 28.68
N ALA A 60 -8.26 3.77 28.87
CA ALA A 60 -7.47 2.93 27.99
C ALA A 60 -7.90 1.45 28.05
N SER A 61 -8.30 0.96 29.23
CA SER A 61 -8.86 -0.39 29.37
C SER A 61 -10.18 -0.50 28.62
N GLN A 62 -11.08 0.48 28.74
CA GLN A 62 -12.33 0.51 27.95
C GLN A 62 -12.07 0.52 26.44
N PHE A 63 -11.05 1.27 26.01
CA PHE A 63 -10.61 1.32 24.62
C PHE A 63 -10.13 -0.06 24.09
N LEU A 64 -9.30 -0.77 24.86
CA LEU A 64 -8.69 -2.04 24.44
C LEU A 64 -9.57 -3.27 24.70
N GLN A 65 -10.52 -3.23 25.63
CA GLN A 65 -11.27 -4.40 26.11
C GLN A 65 -11.99 -5.18 25.00
N GLY A 66 -12.43 -4.53 23.93
CA GLY A 66 -13.06 -5.24 22.81
C GLY A 66 -12.07 -5.87 21.81
N TRP A 67 -10.77 -5.82 22.08
CA TRP A 67 -9.71 -6.47 21.29
C TRP A 67 -8.80 -7.34 22.14
N ALA A 68 -8.45 -6.88 23.34
CA ALA A 68 -7.63 -7.60 24.30
C ALA A 68 -8.51 -8.40 25.27
N PRO A 69 -8.37 -9.73 25.35
CA PRO A 69 -9.11 -10.54 26.31
C PRO A 69 -8.75 -10.17 27.76
N PRO A 70 -9.69 -10.35 28.71
CA PRO A 70 -9.39 -10.20 30.13
C PRO A 70 -8.28 -11.15 30.59
N ARG A 71 -7.45 -10.69 31.53
CA ARG A 71 -6.39 -11.47 32.18
C ARG A 71 -6.28 -11.06 33.65
N ASP A 72 -6.02 -12.02 34.52
CA ASP A 72 -5.73 -11.73 35.93
C ASP A 72 -4.32 -11.14 36.07
N THR A 73 -4.23 -9.81 36.06
CA THR A 73 -2.97 -9.07 36.20
C THR A 73 -3.24 -7.67 36.75
N THR A 74 -2.31 -7.17 37.55
CA THR A 74 -2.30 -5.80 38.07
C THR A 74 -1.21 -4.94 37.44
N GLU A 75 -0.43 -5.52 36.51
CA GLU A 75 0.66 -4.81 35.86
C GLU A 75 0.13 -3.68 34.96
N HIS A 76 0.86 -2.57 34.94
CA HIS A 76 0.65 -1.46 34.04
C HIS A 76 2.00 -0.97 33.52
N TRP A 77 2.21 -1.11 32.22
CA TRP A 77 3.35 -0.51 31.55
C TRP A 77 3.02 -0.26 30.08
N VAL A 78 3.70 0.74 29.50
CA VAL A 78 3.57 1.10 28.09
C VAL A 78 4.96 1.31 27.54
N LEU A 79 5.31 0.55 26.51
CA LEU A 79 6.63 0.57 25.88
C LEU A 79 6.47 0.96 24.42
N ARG A 80 7.26 1.94 23.98
CA ARG A 80 7.26 2.44 22.60
C ARG A 80 8.55 1.99 21.91
N GLU A 81 8.48 1.64 20.63
CA GLU A 81 9.64 1.22 19.80
C GLU A 81 10.45 0.05 20.39
N LYS A 82 9.84 -0.74 21.27
CA LYS A 82 10.51 -1.82 22.00
C LYS A 82 10.76 -2.98 21.05
N HIS A 83 12.03 -3.27 20.77
CA HIS A 83 12.44 -4.27 19.78
C HIS A 83 11.81 -3.99 18.39
N ASN A 84 11.74 -2.73 17.98
CA ASN A 84 11.13 -2.30 16.71
C ASN A 84 9.60 -2.50 16.62
N LEU A 85 8.92 -2.89 17.70
CA LEU A 85 7.46 -2.85 17.78
C LEU A 85 7.02 -1.44 18.13
N ASP A 86 6.07 -0.87 17.38
CA ASP A 86 5.67 0.53 17.56
C ASP A 86 5.12 0.81 18.97
N LEU A 87 4.24 -0.05 19.48
CA LEU A 87 3.65 0.10 20.80
C LEU A 87 3.33 -1.25 21.45
N VAL A 88 3.77 -1.45 22.70
CA VAL A 88 3.46 -2.60 23.54
C VAL A 88 2.85 -2.11 24.84
N ILE A 89 1.67 -2.62 25.19
CA ILE A 89 0.86 -2.13 26.31
C ILE A 89 0.47 -3.31 27.20
N GLN A 90 0.64 -3.15 28.50
CA GLN A 90 0.01 -3.95 29.53
C GLN A 90 -0.85 -3.04 30.39
N LEU A 91 -2.14 -3.33 30.48
CA LEU A 91 -3.07 -2.66 31.39
C LEU A 91 -3.59 -3.66 32.42
N PRO A 92 -3.96 -3.21 33.64
CA PRO A 92 -4.57 -4.07 34.62
C PRO A 92 -5.83 -4.75 34.06
N GLY A 93 -5.97 -6.05 34.32
CA GLY A 93 -7.14 -6.82 33.91
C GLY A 93 -7.19 -7.25 32.43
N LEU A 94 -6.19 -6.90 31.61
CA LEU A 94 -6.15 -7.23 30.18
C LEU A 94 -4.89 -8.01 29.79
N THR A 95 -5.00 -8.80 28.73
CA THR A 95 -3.86 -9.44 28.06
C THR A 95 -2.96 -8.36 27.43
N PRO A 96 -1.61 -8.53 27.40
CA PRO A 96 -0.75 -7.56 26.74
C PRO A 96 -1.13 -7.36 25.27
N VAL A 97 -0.99 -6.13 24.79
CA VAL A 97 -1.34 -5.73 23.42
C VAL A 97 -0.11 -5.20 22.72
N VAL A 98 0.16 -5.71 21.52
CA VAL A 98 1.15 -5.17 20.59
C VAL A 98 0.40 -4.49 19.45
N ILE A 99 0.73 -3.24 19.16
CA ILE A 99 0.20 -2.49 18.02
C ILE A 99 1.36 -2.17 17.10
N GLU A 100 1.27 -2.63 15.86
CA GLU A 100 2.07 -2.15 14.74
C GLU A 100 1.25 -1.10 13.98
N ASN A 101 1.82 0.09 13.77
CA ASN A 101 1.13 1.25 13.25
C ASN A 101 1.60 1.65 11.84
N LYS A 102 0.66 1.75 10.90
CA LYS A 102 0.89 1.99 9.46
C LYS A 102 -0.08 3.05 8.91
N VAL A 103 0.19 4.33 9.17
CA VAL A 103 -0.61 5.46 8.69
C VAL A 103 -0.28 5.80 7.24
N PHE A 104 1.02 5.95 6.94
CA PHE A 104 1.51 6.48 5.66
C PHE A 104 2.47 5.53 4.96
N SER A 105 2.99 4.56 5.71
CA SER A 105 3.60 3.36 5.18
C SER A 105 2.53 2.27 5.11
N PRO A 106 2.63 1.33 4.17
CA PRO A 106 1.58 0.32 4.08
C PRO A 106 2.02 -0.99 4.76
N PRO A 107 1.07 -1.89 5.08
CA PRO A 107 1.36 -3.16 5.76
C PRO A 107 2.38 -4.02 5.02
N ASP A 108 3.23 -4.71 5.77
CA ASP A 108 4.26 -5.63 5.27
C ASP A 108 4.21 -6.93 6.08
N GLU A 109 3.68 -7.98 5.46
CA GLU A 109 3.54 -9.32 6.08
C GLU A 109 4.90 -9.91 6.47
N SER A 110 5.95 -9.67 5.68
CA SER A 110 7.31 -10.13 6.02
C SER A 110 7.84 -9.47 7.29
N GLN A 111 7.43 -8.22 7.56
CA GLN A 111 7.75 -7.52 8.80
C GLN A 111 7.02 -8.16 9.98
N LEU A 112 5.74 -8.50 9.81
CA LEU A 112 4.94 -9.16 10.84
C LEU A 112 5.45 -10.56 11.16
N ASP A 113 5.92 -11.30 10.15
CA ASP A 113 6.60 -12.60 10.32
C ASP A 113 7.84 -12.46 11.19
N ARG A 114 8.76 -11.54 10.83
CA ARG A 114 9.98 -11.29 11.61
C ARG A 114 9.65 -10.92 13.06
N TYR A 115 8.65 -10.06 13.29
CA TYR A 115 8.25 -9.68 14.64
C TYR A 115 7.70 -10.84 15.45
N SER A 116 6.89 -11.69 14.83
CA SER A 116 6.30 -12.85 15.49
C SER A 116 7.37 -13.87 15.89
N GLU A 117 8.35 -14.11 15.03
CA GLU A 117 9.40 -15.10 15.25
C GLU A 117 10.53 -14.60 16.15
N GLU A 118 11.03 -13.39 15.90
CA GLU A 118 12.28 -12.92 16.47
C GLU A 118 12.10 -12.08 17.72
N ASN A 119 10.96 -11.39 17.85
CA ASN A 119 10.73 -10.41 18.91
C ASN A 119 9.71 -10.93 19.92
N ILE A 120 8.47 -11.14 19.48
CA ILE A 120 7.32 -11.44 20.35
C ILE A 120 7.50 -12.79 21.06
N ARG A 121 7.81 -13.86 20.33
CA ARG A 121 8.03 -15.20 20.91
C ARG A 121 9.15 -15.26 21.95
N LYS A 122 10.11 -14.33 21.91
CA LYS A 122 11.24 -14.31 22.86
C LYS A 122 10.94 -13.50 24.12
N MET A 123 9.87 -12.71 24.12
CA MET A 123 9.48 -11.88 25.25
C MET A 123 8.67 -12.69 26.25
N LYS A 124 9.35 -13.29 27.23
CA LYS A 124 8.71 -14.06 28.32
C LYS A 124 7.73 -13.23 29.16
N GLU A 125 7.88 -11.92 29.13
CA GLU A 125 7.01 -10.93 29.79
C GLU A 125 5.63 -10.86 29.12
N PHE A 126 5.49 -11.32 27.87
CA PHE A 126 4.26 -11.25 27.07
C PHE A 126 3.73 -12.66 26.84
N GLU A 127 3.10 -13.23 27.86
CA GLU A 127 2.41 -14.52 27.70
C GLU A 127 1.15 -14.30 26.85
N ASP A 128 1.21 -14.77 25.60
CA ASP A 128 0.16 -14.74 24.57
C ASP A 128 -0.47 -13.36 24.29
N PRO A 129 0.30 -12.39 23.74
CA PRO A 129 -0.21 -11.04 23.50
C PRO A 129 -1.22 -10.98 22.36
N THR A 130 -2.15 -10.03 22.45
CA THR A 130 -3.01 -9.63 21.33
C THR A 130 -2.19 -8.80 20.33
N LEU A 131 -2.13 -9.24 19.07
CA LEU A 131 -1.36 -8.57 18.02
C LEU A 131 -2.28 -7.81 17.06
N LEU A 132 -2.09 -6.49 16.98
CA LEU A 132 -2.92 -5.59 16.19
C LEU A 132 -2.06 -4.88 15.12
N LEU A 133 -2.51 -4.93 13.87
CA LEU A 133 -2.03 -4.07 12.80
C LEU A 133 -3.02 -2.91 12.67
N LEU A 134 -2.65 -1.73 13.15
CA LEU A 134 -3.39 -0.49 12.94
C LEU A 134 -2.92 0.13 11.61
N SER A 135 -3.79 0.21 10.62
CA SER A 135 -3.40 0.71 9.29
C SER A 135 -4.47 1.61 8.67
N LEU A 136 -4.03 2.66 7.97
CA LEU A 136 -4.93 3.55 7.23
C LEU A 136 -5.48 2.86 5.97
N GLY A 137 -4.69 1.97 5.37
CA GLY A 137 -5.08 1.14 4.24
C GLY A 137 -5.43 -0.28 4.65
N SER A 138 -6.43 -0.85 3.96
CA SER A 138 -6.71 -2.29 4.06
C SER A 138 -5.48 -3.10 3.62
N PRO A 139 -5.03 -4.10 4.41
CA PRO A 139 -4.03 -5.07 3.99
C PRO A 139 -4.61 -6.13 3.01
N ASN A 140 -5.93 -6.14 2.80
CA ASN A 140 -6.67 -7.10 1.97
C ASN A 140 -6.52 -8.55 2.45
N TRP A 141 -6.72 -8.75 3.75
CA TRP A 141 -6.81 -10.05 4.38
C TRP A 141 -8.26 -10.53 4.42
N ASP A 142 -8.53 -11.74 3.91
CA ASP A 142 -9.88 -12.29 3.73
C ASP A 142 -10.72 -12.32 5.03
N SER A 143 -10.07 -12.38 6.20
CA SER A 143 -10.73 -12.40 7.53
C SER A 143 -10.29 -11.26 8.45
N SER A 144 -9.76 -10.16 7.90
CA SER A 144 -9.09 -9.10 8.67
C SER A 144 -8.00 -9.63 9.60
N THR A 145 -7.43 -10.78 9.25
CA THR A 145 -6.43 -11.48 10.04
C THR A 145 -5.37 -12.06 9.14
N TYR A 146 -4.12 -11.96 9.57
CA TYR A 146 -2.96 -12.66 9.02
C TYR A 146 -2.36 -13.62 10.05
N VAL A 147 -2.01 -14.83 9.61
CA VAL A 147 -1.30 -15.81 10.43
C VAL A 147 0.15 -15.80 9.98
N ALA A 148 1.03 -15.29 10.85
CA ALA A 148 2.45 -15.25 10.59
C ALA A 148 3.06 -16.67 10.56
N ASN A 149 4.25 -16.83 9.99
CA ASN A 149 4.98 -18.11 9.90
C ASN A 149 5.18 -18.79 11.27
N GLY A 150 5.17 -18.01 12.36
CA GLY A 150 5.16 -18.47 13.74
C GLY A 150 3.78 -18.85 14.32
N GLY A 151 2.72 -18.94 13.51
CA GLY A 151 1.35 -19.22 13.98
C GLY A 151 0.70 -18.07 14.76
N SER A 152 1.42 -16.98 15.02
CA SER A 152 0.88 -15.78 15.67
C SER A 152 -0.15 -15.09 14.78
N LYS A 153 -1.27 -14.69 15.39
CA LYS A 153 -2.42 -14.14 14.69
C LYS A 153 -2.45 -12.62 14.80
N TRP A 154 -2.16 -11.93 13.70
CA TRP A 154 -2.29 -10.46 13.60
C TRP A 154 -3.70 -10.09 13.16
N ARG A 155 -4.35 -9.18 13.88
CA ARG A 155 -5.66 -8.64 13.53
C ARG A 155 -5.52 -7.24 12.96
N TYR A 156 -6.11 -7.00 11.80
CA TYR A 156 -6.21 -5.67 11.20
C TYR A 156 -7.25 -4.81 11.92
N LEU A 157 -6.90 -3.55 12.15
CA LEU A 157 -7.77 -2.48 12.61
C LEU A 157 -7.57 -1.26 11.72
N SER A 158 -8.68 -0.67 11.27
CA SER A 158 -8.64 0.57 10.51
C SER A 158 -8.52 1.78 11.44
N TYR A 159 -8.12 2.92 10.87
CA TYR A 159 -8.20 4.20 11.57
C TYR A 159 -9.64 4.64 11.87
N GLN A 160 -10.63 4.14 11.12
CA GLN A 160 -12.05 4.28 11.48
C GLN A 160 -12.39 3.57 12.79
N ASP A 161 -11.91 2.34 12.97
CA ASP A 161 -12.14 1.55 14.19
C ASP A 161 -11.49 2.23 15.40
N LEU A 162 -10.26 2.72 15.21
CA LEU A 162 -9.54 3.50 16.21
C LEU A 162 -10.32 4.75 16.61
N ALA A 163 -10.72 5.58 15.64
CA ALA A 163 -11.44 6.83 15.90
C ALA A 163 -12.75 6.59 16.67
N SER A 164 -13.50 5.57 16.25
CA SER A 164 -14.80 5.23 16.84
C SER A 164 -14.65 4.79 18.30
N ARG A 165 -13.72 3.88 18.59
CA ARG A 165 -13.51 3.39 19.96
C ARG A 165 -12.85 4.41 20.87
N LEU A 166 -11.81 5.09 20.38
CA LEU A 166 -11.13 6.12 21.15
C LEU A 166 -12.09 7.27 21.46
N GLY A 167 -12.94 7.66 20.49
CA GLY A 167 -13.98 8.66 20.70
C GLY A 167 -14.98 8.30 21.82
N GLN A 168 -15.29 7.02 22.00
CA GLN A 168 -16.14 6.55 23.10
C GLN A 168 -15.43 6.58 24.46
N SER A 169 -14.15 6.17 24.51
CA SER A 169 -13.40 6.06 25.76
C SER A 169 -12.96 7.39 26.36
N ILE A 170 -12.81 8.44 25.55
CA ILE A 170 -12.30 9.75 26.01
C ILE A 170 -13.41 10.69 26.52
N GLN A 171 -14.69 10.29 26.50
CA GLN A 171 -15.82 11.17 26.85
C GLN A 171 -15.74 11.70 28.29
N SER A 172 -15.19 10.92 29.21
CA SER A 172 -15.01 11.30 30.62
C SER A 172 -13.79 12.18 30.87
N ILE A 173 -12.90 12.35 29.88
CA ILE A 173 -11.67 13.13 30.03
C ILE A 173 -11.99 14.61 29.78
N SER A 174 -11.85 15.41 30.84
CA SER A 174 -12.12 16.84 30.83
C SER A 174 -10.83 17.66 30.65
N GLY A 175 -11.00 18.97 30.45
CA GLY A 175 -9.89 19.92 30.33
C GLY A 175 -9.09 19.78 29.03
N PHE A 176 -7.85 20.29 29.08
CA PHE A 176 -6.96 20.38 27.92
C PHE A 176 -6.68 19.02 27.28
N ASP A 177 -6.38 18.01 28.08
CA ASP A 177 -6.06 16.67 27.61
C ASP A 177 -7.21 16.02 26.85
N GLY A 178 -8.43 16.12 27.38
CA GLY A 178 -9.63 15.63 26.71
C GLY A 178 -9.85 16.34 25.37
N GLU A 179 -9.57 17.65 25.31
CA GLU A 179 -9.66 18.42 24.07
C GLU A 179 -8.63 17.96 23.04
N VAL A 180 -7.37 17.79 23.44
CA VAL A 180 -6.32 17.24 22.58
C VAL A 180 -6.73 15.88 22.01
N MET A 181 -7.28 14.98 22.83
CA MET A 181 -7.72 13.66 22.38
C MET A 181 -8.92 13.72 21.43
N ARG A 182 -9.90 14.59 21.68
CA ARG A 182 -11.05 14.79 20.77
C ARG A 182 -10.60 15.33 19.41
N ARG A 183 -9.67 16.29 19.41
CA ARG A 183 -9.06 16.84 18.19
C ARG A 183 -8.22 15.78 17.47
N TYR A 184 -7.53 14.90 18.19
CA TYR A 184 -6.82 13.76 17.59
C TYR A 184 -7.78 12.79 16.91
N VAL A 185 -8.89 12.42 17.57
CA VAL A 185 -9.95 11.59 16.97
C VAL A 185 -10.49 12.23 15.69
N GLN A 186 -10.81 13.53 15.73
CA GLN A 186 -11.27 14.27 14.56
C GLN A 186 -10.24 14.25 13.41
N PHE A 187 -8.96 14.48 13.72
CA PHE A 187 -7.87 14.40 12.75
C PHE A 187 -7.79 13.03 12.06
N ILE A 188 -7.80 11.94 12.82
CA ILE A 188 -7.69 10.60 12.22
C ILE A 188 -8.95 10.19 11.46
N THR A 189 -10.13 10.71 11.85
CA THR A 189 -11.35 10.56 11.05
C THR A 189 -11.20 11.24 9.68
N TYR A 190 -10.66 12.47 9.63
CA TYR A 190 -10.40 13.13 8.34
C TYR A 190 -9.38 12.39 7.47
N LEU A 191 -8.34 11.78 8.07
CA LEU A 191 -7.42 10.93 7.31
C LEU A 191 -8.13 9.73 6.69
N GLN A 192 -9.01 9.07 7.45
CA GLN A 192 -9.76 7.91 6.99
C GLN A 192 -10.78 8.27 5.90
N GLU A 193 -11.48 9.41 6.05
CA GLU A 193 -12.36 9.96 5.02
C GLU A 193 -11.58 10.21 3.73
N LEU A 194 -10.42 10.88 3.83
CA LEU A 194 -9.56 11.13 2.67
C LEU A 194 -9.10 9.83 2.01
N ALA A 195 -8.69 8.83 2.80
CA ALA A 195 -8.29 7.52 2.29
C ALA A 195 -9.42 6.84 1.52
N SER A 196 -10.65 6.99 2.00
CA SER A 196 -11.85 6.43 1.36
C SER A 196 -12.15 7.13 0.03
N GLU A 197 -11.95 8.45 -0.05
CA GLU A 197 -12.13 9.20 -1.30
C GLU A 197 -11.08 8.85 -2.36
N VAL A 198 -9.82 8.66 -1.96
CA VAL A 198 -8.76 8.28 -2.89
C VAL A 198 -8.60 6.77 -3.06
N SER A 199 -9.54 5.97 -2.58
CA SER A 199 -9.51 4.51 -2.73
C SER A 199 -9.94 4.09 -4.14
N LEU A 200 -9.60 2.85 -4.52
CA LEU A 200 -10.13 2.19 -5.71
C LEU A 200 -11.38 1.43 -5.28
N LYS A 201 -12.52 1.87 -5.79
CA LYS A 201 -13.87 1.36 -5.51
C LYS A 201 -14.36 0.40 -6.59
N SER A 202 -13.82 0.48 -7.82
CA SER A 202 -14.26 -0.33 -8.96
C SER A 202 -13.21 -0.49 -10.06
N ASP A 203 -13.47 -1.42 -11.00
CA ASP A 203 -12.61 -1.68 -12.15
C ASP A 203 -12.51 -0.51 -13.15
N VAL A 204 -13.41 0.46 -13.09
CA VAL A 204 -13.33 1.67 -13.93
C VAL A 204 -12.44 2.75 -13.33
N ASP A 205 -12.02 2.60 -12.07
CA ASP A 205 -11.21 3.62 -11.41
C ASP A 205 -9.79 3.64 -11.97
N VAL A 206 -9.30 4.85 -12.25
CA VAL A 206 -7.93 5.07 -12.70
C VAL A 206 -6.96 4.82 -11.55
N VAL A 207 -5.93 4.01 -11.79
CA VAL A 207 -4.98 3.64 -10.73
C VAL A 207 -4.13 4.81 -10.24
N ASN A 208 -3.73 5.70 -11.15
CA ASN A 208 -3.05 6.93 -10.76
C ASN A 208 -4.06 7.95 -10.22
N ILE A 209 -3.66 8.70 -9.19
CA ILE A 209 -4.39 9.89 -8.76
C ILE A 209 -4.27 10.94 -9.87
N ASP A 210 -5.38 11.58 -10.23
CA ASP A 210 -5.41 12.63 -11.25
C ASP A 210 -4.60 13.88 -10.82
N ALA A 211 -4.25 14.73 -11.78
CA ALA A 211 -3.35 15.85 -11.53
C ALA A 211 -3.93 16.90 -10.57
N GLU A 212 -5.25 17.10 -10.55
CA GLU A 212 -5.90 18.09 -9.68
C GLU A 212 -5.95 17.58 -8.23
N SER A 213 -6.44 16.36 -8.01
CA SER A 213 -6.39 15.71 -6.70
C SER A 213 -4.97 15.64 -6.15
N LEU A 214 -3.99 15.30 -6.99
CA LEU A 214 -2.60 15.25 -6.57
C LEU A 214 -2.06 16.62 -6.16
N ALA A 215 -2.45 17.69 -6.86
CA ALA A 215 -2.07 19.05 -6.48
C ALA A 215 -2.68 19.47 -5.14
N ILE A 216 -3.94 19.10 -4.88
CA ILE A 216 -4.62 19.33 -3.60
C ILE A 216 -3.89 18.58 -2.48
N LEU A 217 -3.64 17.28 -2.63
CA LEU A 217 -2.91 16.47 -1.65
C LEU A 217 -1.50 17.01 -1.39
N LYS A 218 -0.82 17.51 -2.43
CA LYS A 218 0.51 18.10 -2.31
C LYS A 218 0.50 19.40 -1.50
N SER A 219 -0.58 20.19 -1.59
CA SER A 219 -0.72 21.43 -0.82
C SER A 219 -0.69 21.19 0.70
N VAL A 220 -1.09 19.99 1.13
CA VAL A 220 -1.01 19.54 2.52
C VAL A 220 0.11 18.51 2.76
N ARG A 221 0.99 18.21 1.78
CA ARG A 221 2.11 17.25 1.93
C ARG A 221 1.68 15.79 2.16
N LEU A 222 0.53 15.41 1.60
CA LEU A 222 -0.03 14.06 1.66
C LEU A 222 0.07 13.29 0.33
N ASP A 223 0.48 13.94 -0.75
CA ASP A 223 0.56 13.38 -2.10
C ASP A 223 1.32 12.05 -2.16
N SER A 224 2.50 11.97 -1.55
CA SER A 224 3.31 10.76 -1.57
C SER A 224 2.64 9.60 -0.82
N ALA A 225 2.05 9.86 0.35
CA ALA A 225 1.47 8.81 1.17
C ALA A 225 0.22 8.20 0.52
N PHE A 226 -0.69 9.04 0.03
CA PHE A 226 -1.91 8.55 -0.61
C PHE A 226 -1.64 7.95 -2.00
N SER A 227 -0.61 8.41 -2.71
CA SER A 227 -0.15 7.75 -3.94
C SER A 227 0.36 6.33 -3.67
N LYS A 228 1.10 6.12 -2.57
CA LYS A 228 1.55 4.79 -2.13
C LYS A 228 0.39 3.89 -1.74
N LEU A 229 -0.55 4.45 -0.97
CA LEU A 229 -1.76 3.75 -0.51
C LEU A 229 -2.58 3.23 -1.70
N ARG A 230 -2.90 4.11 -2.66
CA ARG A 230 -3.68 3.77 -3.86
C ARG A 230 -2.97 2.74 -4.73
N ALA A 231 -1.65 2.86 -4.90
CA ALA A 231 -0.87 1.91 -5.68
C ALA A 231 -0.82 0.51 -5.07
N ARG A 232 -0.69 0.40 -3.74
CA ARG A 232 -0.76 -0.90 -3.08
C ARG A 232 -2.15 -1.52 -3.12
N SER A 233 -3.21 -0.70 -2.98
CA SER A 233 -4.58 -1.16 -3.20
C SER A 233 -4.73 -1.73 -4.62
N ALA A 234 -4.23 -1.05 -5.65
CA ALA A 234 -4.24 -1.58 -7.02
C ALA A 234 -3.46 -2.89 -7.17
N THR A 235 -2.24 -2.99 -6.61
CA THR A 235 -1.47 -4.24 -6.69
C THR A 235 -2.17 -5.40 -5.98
N ALA A 236 -2.78 -5.16 -4.82
CA ALA A 236 -3.52 -6.18 -4.11
C ALA A 236 -4.76 -6.63 -4.89
N GLU A 237 -5.53 -5.70 -5.46
CA GLU A 237 -6.67 -6.00 -6.34
C GLU A 237 -6.26 -6.81 -7.58
N VAL A 238 -5.11 -6.49 -8.18
CA VAL A 238 -4.58 -7.25 -9.31
C VAL A 238 -4.12 -8.64 -8.87
N ARG A 239 -3.44 -8.75 -7.72
CA ARG A 239 -3.04 -10.04 -7.14
C ARG A 239 -4.26 -10.91 -6.85
N ASP A 240 -5.29 -10.35 -6.23
CA ASP A 240 -6.51 -11.06 -5.87
C ASP A 240 -7.26 -11.55 -7.10
N PHE A 241 -7.37 -10.72 -8.14
CA PHE A 241 -7.88 -11.12 -9.45
C PHE A 241 -7.09 -12.28 -10.08
N MET A 242 -5.78 -12.33 -9.83
CA MET A 242 -4.90 -13.37 -10.37
C MET A 242 -4.85 -14.65 -9.53
N LYS A 243 -5.50 -14.72 -8.35
CA LYS A 243 -5.47 -15.90 -7.45
C LYS A 243 -5.90 -17.19 -8.15
N GLU A 244 -6.86 -17.12 -9.07
CA GLU A 244 -7.35 -18.28 -9.83
C GLU A 244 -6.48 -18.63 -11.05
N HIS A 245 -5.44 -17.83 -11.33
CA HIS A 245 -4.54 -18.09 -12.44
C HIS A 245 -3.65 -19.31 -12.14
N LYS A 246 -3.51 -20.22 -13.10
CA LYS A 246 -2.76 -21.50 -12.93
C LYS A 246 -1.33 -21.32 -12.41
N SER A 247 -0.68 -20.24 -12.81
CA SER A 247 0.71 -19.92 -12.42
C SER A 247 0.80 -19.01 -11.19
N PHE A 248 -0.28 -18.78 -10.44
CA PHE A 248 -0.35 -17.76 -9.38
C PHE A 248 0.80 -17.84 -8.37
N GLU A 249 1.12 -19.03 -7.87
CA GLU A 249 2.21 -19.27 -6.91
C GLU A 249 3.60 -18.87 -7.44
N ALA A 250 3.79 -18.82 -8.75
CA ALA A 250 5.04 -18.41 -9.37
C ALA A 250 5.11 -16.89 -9.64
N ILE A 251 4.01 -16.15 -9.42
CA ILE A 251 3.95 -14.70 -9.66
C ILE A 251 4.37 -13.95 -8.40
N LYS A 252 5.37 -13.09 -8.55
CA LYS A 252 5.74 -12.09 -7.54
C LYS A 252 5.11 -10.76 -7.88
N PHE A 253 4.17 -10.31 -7.04
CA PHE A 253 3.58 -8.98 -7.13
C PHE A 253 4.31 -8.02 -6.19
N HIS A 254 4.69 -6.85 -6.69
CA HIS A 254 5.28 -5.80 -5.86
C HIS A 254 4.64 -4.44 -6.13
N ALA A 255 4.56 -3.63 -5.09
CA ALA A 255 4.25 -2.22 -5.17
C ALA A 255 5.25 -1.40 -4.35
N GLU A 256 5.95 -0.52 -5.05
CA GLU A 256 6.98 0.34 -4.49
C GLU A 256 6.69 1.82 -4.79
N TYR A 257 7.58 2.68 -4.32
CA TYR A 257 7.54 4.10 -4.61
C TYR A 257 8.95 4.59 -4.92
N THR A 258 9.22 4.84 -6.20
CA THR A 258 10.54 5.21 -6.67
C THR A 258 10.46 6.48 -7.52
N LYS A 259 11.45 7.37 -7.39
CA LYS A 259 11.52 8.64 -8.14
C LYS A 259 10.24 9.50 -8.00
N GLY A 260 9.62 9.49 -6.82
CA GLY A 260 8.40 10.27 -6.55
C GLY A 260 7.14 9.72 -7.22
N LYS A 261 7.15 8.46 -7.69
CA LYS A 261 6.01 7.84 -8.36
C LYS A 261 5.78 6.43 -7.84
N PRO A 262 4.51 6.00 -7.71
CA PRO A 262 4.22 4.61 -7.46
C PRO A 262 4.69 3.72 -8.60
N LEU A 263 5.14 2.53 -8.23
CA LEU A 263 5.61 1.48 -9.10
C LEU A 263 4.78 0.23 -8.79
N LEU A 264 4.12 -0.33 -9.79
CA LEU A 264 3.42 -1.61 -9.68
C LEU A 264 4.09 -2.59 -10.62
N GLU A 265 4.24 -3.84 -10.21
CA GLU A 265 4.83 -4.86 -11.06
C GLU A 265 4.36 -6.26 -10.68
N ALA A 266 4.42 -7.14 -11.68
CA ALA A 266 4.24 -8.57 -11.51
C ALA A 266 5.24 -9.31 -12.40
N PHE A 267 5.96 -10.27 -11.82
CA PHE A 267 6.98 -11.07 -12.50
C PHE A 267 6.79 -12.55 -12.22
N VAL A 268 7.06 -13.37 -13.23
CA VAL A 268 7.11 -14.83 -13.11
C VAL A 268 8.53 -15.30 -13.35
N ARG A 269 9.00 -16.24 -12.54
CA ARG A 269 10.31 -16.86 -12.71
C ARG A 269 10.27 -17.94 -13.79
N CYS A 270 11.18 -17.86 -14.75
CA CYS A 270 11.33 -18.76 -15.89
C CYS A 270 12.33 -19.89 -15.62
N GLU A 271 12.32 -20.90 -16.49
CA GLU A 271 13.38 -21.90 -16.54
C GLU A 271 14.74 -21.20 -16.80
N GLY A 272 15.75 -21.54 -16.00
CA GLY A 272 17.07 -20.87 -16.05
C GLY A 272 17.23 -19.69 -15.07
N GLY A 273 16.16 -19.29 -14.36
CA GLY A 273 16.25 -18.38 -13.22
C GLY A 273 15.98 -16.90 -13.52
N ASP A 274 15.78 -16.54 -14.79
CA ASP A 274 15.32 -15.23 -15.23
C ASP A 274 13.88 -14.95 -14.78
N GLU A 275 13.46 -13.68 -14.76
CA GLU A 275 12.07 -13.31 -14.49
C GLU A 275 11.49 -12.47 -15.63
N LEU A 276 10.31 -12.86 -16.13
CA LEU A 276 9.56 -12.12 -17.16
C LEU A 276 8.32 -11.51 -16.52
N GLY A 277 8.02 -10.26 -16.88
CA GLY A 277 6.91 -9.57 -16.25
C GLY A 277 6.63 -8.19 -16.81
N TRP A 278 5.73 -7.50 -16.12
CA TRP A 278 5.36 -6.14 -16.47
C TRP A 278 5.59 -5.19 -15.29
N GLN A 279 5.78 -3.92 -15.63
CA GLN A 279 5.94 -2.86 -14.65
C GLN A 279 5.21 -1.60 -15.10
N LEU A 280 4.39 -1.02 -14.24
CA LEU A 280 3.71 0.26 -14.42
C LEU A 280 4.32 1.33 -13.51
N GLN A 281 4.77 2.44 -14.09
CA GLN A 281 5.22 3.61 -13.33
C GLN A 281 4.75 4.91 -13.98
N GLY A 282 3.85 5.62 -13.30
CA GLY A 282 3.15 6.76 -13.88
C GLY A 282 2.39 6.32 -15.14
N LYS A 283 2.81 6.81 -16.31
CA LYS A 283 2.19 6.49 -17.60
C LYS A 283 2.93 5.40 -18.38
N GLN A 284 4.02 4.85 -17.86
CA GLN A 284 4.85 3.89 -18.59
C GLN A 284 4.45 2.48 -18.21
N TRP A 285 3.82 1.77 -19.16
CA TRP A 285 3.65 0.33 -19.10
C TRP A 285 4.86 -0.33 -19.76
N ARG A 286 5.57 -1.17 -19.00
CA ARG A 286 6.81 -1.81 -19.43
C ARG A 286 6.58 -3.31 -19.48
N LEU A 287 7.04 -3.95 -20.55
CA LEU A 287 7.34 -5.37 -20.54
C LEU A 287 8.82 -5.49 -20.24
N ALA A 288 9.18 -6.33 -19.30
CA ALA A 288 10.52 -6.38 -18.75
C ALA A 288 11.01 -7.81 -18.53
N VAL A 289 12.34 -7.93 -18.53
CA VAL A 289 13.09 -9.14 -18.18
C VAL A 289 14.10 -8.76 -17.10
N ARG A 290 14.14 -9.53 -16.01
CA ARG A 290 15.22 -9.51 -15.03
C ARG A 290 16.11 -10.72 -15.30
N THR A 291 17.32 -10.46 -15.75
CA THR A 291 18.24 -11.54 -16.14
C THR A 291 18.94 -12.09 -14.90
N SER A 292 19.04 -13.41 -14.81
CA SER A 292 19.92 -14.11 -13.87
C SER A 292 21.38 -14.08 -14.33
N GLN A 293 21.60 -13.82 -15.62
CA GLN A 293 22.91 -13.72 -16.25
C GLN A 293 23.33 -12.26 -16.47
N PHE A 294 24.64 -12.05 -16.59
CA PHE A 294 25.27 -10.76 -16.91
C PHE A 294 24.94 -9.62 -15.93
N GLU A 295 24.66 -9.93 -14.66
CA GLU A 295 24.38 -8.93 -13.62
C GLU A 295 25.55 -7.95 -13.43
N GLY A 296 25.25 -6.65 -13.34
CA GLY A 296 26.22 -5.61 -13.02
C GLY A 296 25.96 -4.27 -13.71
N GLU A 297 26.79 -3.28 -13.37
CA GLU A 297 26.57 -1.88 -13.76
C GLU A 297 27.40 -1.43 -14.97
N THR A 298 28.35 -2.26 -15.44
CA THR A 298 29.27 -1.86 -16.52
C THR A 298 28.58 -1.81 -17.88
N ALA A 299 29.07 -0.94 -18.77
CA ALA A 299 28.55 -0.84 -20.12
C ALA A 299 28.68 -2.18 -20.89
N ALA A 300 29.79 -2.90 -20.73
CA ALA A 300 30.00 -4.19 -21.37
C ALA A 300 28.98 -5.24 -20.92
N LEU A 301 28.71 -5.34 -19.61
CA LEU A 301 27.68 -6.24 -19.08
C LEU A 301 26.28 -5.85 -19.56
N ARG A 302 26.00 -4.55 -19.65
CA ARG A 302 24.73 -4.06 -20.21
C ARG A 302 24.53 -4.48 -21.67
N GLU A 303 25.56 -4.36 -22.52
CA GLU A 303 25.45 -4.78 -23.92
C GLU A 303 25.28 -6.30 -24.04
N LEU A 304 26.03 -7.09 -23.26
CA LEU A 304 25.84 -8.54 -23.19
C LEU A 304 24.42 -8.92 -22.76
N ARG A 305 23.88 -8.23 -21.74
CA ARG A 305 22.50 -8.40 -21.27
C ARG A 305 21.48 -8.10 -22.36
N TYR A 306 21.66 -7.01 -23.10
CA TYR A 306 20.76 -6.63 -24.19
C TYR A 306 20.80 -7.63 -25.34
N GLU A 307 21.97 -8.14 -25.70
CA GLU A 307 22.11 -9.18 -26.72
C GLU A 307 21.48 -10.49 -26.26
N TYR A 308 21.72 -10.91 -25.02
CA TYR A 308 21.09 -12.09 -24.43
C TYR A 308 19.56 -11.98 -24.45
N VAL A 309 18.99 -10.85 -24.03
CA VAL A 309 17.53 -10.63 -24.06
C VAL A 309 16.99 -10.60 -25.49
N ARG A 310 17.74 -10.03 -26.45
CA ARG A 310 17.38 -10.06 -27.88
C ARG A 310 17.29 -11.49 -28.40
N GLN A 311 18.27 -12.33 -28.09
CA GLN A 311 18.33 -13.69 -28.60
C GLN A 311 17.27 -14.61 -27.99
N ASN A 312 16.98 -14.45 -26.70
CA ASN A 312 16.15 -15.41 -25.95
C ASN A 312 14.70 -14.94 -25.75
N TYR A 313 14.45 -13.63 -25.75
CA TYR A 313 13.17 -13.06 -25.32
C TYR A 313 12.64 -11.97 -26.25
N GLN A 314 13.11 -11.83 -27.50
CA GLN A 314 12.60 -10.77 -28.38
C GLN A 314 11.08 -10.86 -28.60
N GLU A 315 10.51 -12.07 -28.70
CA GLU A 315 9.07 -12.30 -28.87
C GLU A 315 8.22 -11.91 -27.65
N TRP A 316 8.86 -11.77 -26.48
CA TRP A 316 8.20 -11.31 -25.26
C TRP A 316 7.71 -9.87 -25.42
N PHE A 317 8.50 -9.01 -26.07
CA PHE A 317 8.24 -7.57 -26.20
C PHE A 317 7.25 -7.23 -27.31
N ASP A 318 6.07 -7.82 -27.24
CA ASP A 318 4.99 -7.57 -28.19
C ASP A 318 3.80 -6.87 -27.52
N PHE A 319 3.49 -5.70 -28.07
CA PHE A 319 2.49 -4.75 -27.59
C PHE A 319 1.24 -4.71 -28.48
N SER A 320 1.11 -5.62 -29.45
CA SER A 320 0.05 -5.61 -30.46
C SER A 320 -1.36 -5.82 -29.87
N GLU A 321 -1.45 -6.58 -28.78
CA GLU A 321 -2.71 -6.91 -28.10
C GLU A 321 -3.25 -5.77 -27.22
N ILE A 322 -2.40 -4.80 -26.84
CA ILE A 322 -2.80 -3.74 -25.89
C ILE A 322 -4.06 -2.99 -26.35
N PRO A 323 -4.17 -2.47 -27.59
CA PRO A 323 -5.36 -1.75 -28.02
C PRO A 323 -6.66 -2.54 -27.88
N GLY A 324 -6.61 -3.86 -28.10
CA GLY A 324 -7.76 -4.75 -27.91
C GLY A 324 -8.11 -4.94 -26.43
N LEU A 325 -7.10 -5.09 -25.58
CA LEU A 325 -7.27 -5.30 -24.13
C LEU A 325 -7.83 -4.06 -23.40
N ILE A 326 -7.38 -2.87 -23.80
CA ILE A 326 -7.80 -1.61 -23.17
C ILE A 326 -8.89 -0.86 -23.95
N GLY A 327 -9.24 -1.32 -25.15
CA GLY A 327 -10.30 -0.73 -25.98
C GLY A 327 -9.97 0.66 -26.55
N ARG A 328 -8.70 1.06 -26.58
CA ARG A 328 -8.24 2.36 -27.10
C ARG A 328 -6.86 2.27 -27.74
N SER A 329 -6.62 3.11 -28.75
CA SER A 329 -5.35 3.13 -29.49
C SER A 329 -4.18 3.62 -28.64
N VAL A 330 -3.01 3.01 -28.81
CA VAL A 330 -1.77 3.42 -28.15
C VAL A 330 -0.97 4.31 -29.09
N VAL A 331 -0.73 5.55 -28.67
CA VAL A 331 -0.38 6.65 -29.60
C VAL A 331 1.12 6.71 -29.96
N SER A 332 2.02 6.04 -29.24
CA SER A 332 3.46 6.18 -29.53
C SER A 332 4.34 4.99 -29.16
N VAL A 333 5.14 4.54 -30.14
CA VAL A 333 6.32 3.70 -29.95
C VAL A 333 7.52 4.58 -29.58
N PRO A 334 8.22 4.35 -28.44
CA PRO A 334 9.39 5.13 -28.05
C PRO A 334 10.54 5.11 -29.07
N LYS A 335 11.35 6.17 -29.11
CA LYS A 335 12.47 6.31 -30.06
C LYS A 335 13.51 5.17 -29.96
N ASN A 336 13.80 4.69 -28.76
CA ASN A 336 14.80 3.64 -28.56
C ASN A 336 14.35 2.32 -29.20
N GLU A 337 13.08 1.95 -29.01
CA GLU A 337 12.50 0.77 -29.64
C GLU A 337 12.45 0.89 -31.16
N LYS A 338 12.12 2.07 -31.72
CA LYS A 338 12.21 2.31 -33.17
C LYS A 338 13.62 2.07 -33.73
N LYS A 339 14.65 2.15 -32.88
CA LYS A 339 16.06 1.85 -33.23
C LYS A 339 16.47 0.42 -32.87
N GLY A 340 15.58 -0.42 -32.35
CA GLY A 340 15.89 -1.76 -31.85
C GLY A 340 16.72 -1.78 -30.57
N ILE A 341 16.77 -0.66 -29.83
CA ILE A 341 17.58 -0.48 -28.64
C ILE A 341 16.71 -0.71 -27.39
N PHE A 342 17.14 -1.61 -26.52
CA PHE A 342 16.52 -1.82 -25.22
C PHE A 342 16.79 -0.68 -24.25
N CYS A 343 15.86 -0.47 -23.33
CA CYS A 343 16.12 0.31 -22.12
C CYS A 343 16.47 -0.66 -20.98
N GLY A 344 17.10 -0.15 -19.91
CA GLY A 344 17.38 -0.99 -18.75
C GLY A 344 17.85 -0.22 -17.54
N TYR A 345 17.85 -0.91 -16.41
CA TYR A 345 18.43 -0.46 -15.16
C TYR A 345 19.43 -1.51 -14.69
N ALA A 346 20.52 -1.05 -14.10
CA ALA A 346 21.40 -1.95 -13.37
C ALA A 346 20.67 -2.50 -12.12
N PRO A 347 21.03 -3.71 -11.65
CA PRO A 347 22.11 -4.52 -12.18
C PRO A 347 21.64 -5.54 -13.23
N ASN A 348 20.33 -5.73 -13.44
CA ASN A 348 19.84 -6.84 -14.28
C ASN A 348 18.53 -6.63 -15.06
N PHE A 349 18.06 -5.38 -15.21
CA PHE A 349 16.73 -5.10 -15.74
C PHE A 349 16.77 -4.63 -17.20
N VAL A 350 16.00 -5.26 -18.08
CA VAL A 350 15.84 -4.89 -19.50
C VAL A 350 14.36 -4.70 -19.83
N TYR A 351 14.02 -3.65 -20.60
CA TYR A 351 12.62 -3.41 -20.96
C TYR A 351 12.42 -2.63 -22.26
N TRP A 352 11.21 -2.80 -22.81
CA TRP A 352 10.55 -1.82 -23.67
C TRP A 352 9.27 -1.31 -23.02
N ASN A 353 8.75 -0.19 -23.51
CA ASN A 353 7.59 0.45 -22.90
C ASN A 353 6.60 1.05 -23.88
N ARG A 354 5.38 1.25 -23.40
CA ARG A 354 4.34 2.06 -24.02
C ARG A 354 3.88 3.12 -23.03
N ASN A 355 3.55 4.29 -23.57
CA ASN A 355 2.89 5.32 -22.78
C ASN A 355 1.37 5.02 -22.76
N LEU A 356 0.89 4.53 -21.63
CA LEU A 356 -0.51 4.26 -21.33
C LEU A 356 -0.93 5.21 -20.21
N SER A 357 -1.64 6.28 -20.56
CA SER A 357 -2.18 7.24 -19.59
C SER A 357 -3.48 6.72 -19.02
N ASP A 358 -3.70 6.99 -17.73
CA ASP A 358 -5.01 6.82 -17.09
C ASP A 358 -5.53 5.37 -17.19
N LEU A 359 -4.64 4.40 -16.93
CA LEU A 359 -5.03 2.99 -16.87
C LEU A 359 -6.00 2.76 -15.71
N THR A 360 -7.13 2.14 -16.00
CA THR A 360 -8.08 1.71 -14.98
C THR A 360 -7.63 0.41 -14.32
N LEU A 361 -8.18 0.12 -13.14
CA LEU A 361 -7.91 -1.14 -12.45
C LEU A 361 -8.27 -2.36 -13.32
N GLY A 362 -9.43 -2.33 -14.00
CA GLY A 362 -9.87 -3.38 -14.92
C GLY A 362 -8.96 -3.53 -16.14
N GLU A 363 -8.42 -2.43 -16.69
CA GLU A 363 -7.44 -2.48 -17.78
C GLU A 363 -6.13 -3.14 -17.31
N ILE A 364 -5.64 -2.82 -16.11
CA ILE A 364 -4.43 -3.44 -15.55
C ILE A 364 -4.66 -4.92 -15.26
N LYS A 365 -5.82 -5.31 -14.72
CA LYS A 365 -6.19 -6.72 -14.51
C LYS A 365 -6.12 -7.51 -15.82
N LYS A 366 -6.71 -6.99 -16.91
CA LYS A 366 -6.67 -7.60 -18.25
C LYS A 366 -5.25 -7.69 -18.81
N LEU A 367 -4.50 -6.59 -18.75
CA LEU A 367 -3.10 -6.55 -19.21
C LEU A 367 -2.23 -7.52 -18.42
N SER A 368 -2.38 -7.55 -17.09
CA SER A 368 -1.66 -8.45 -16.20
C SER A 368 -1.95 -9.91 -16.54
N ASN A 369 -3.23 -10.30 -16.66
CA ASN A 369 -3.60 -11.65 -17.05
C ASN A 369 -2.98 -12.03 -18.40
N HIS A 370 -3.15 -11.20 -19.42
CA HIS A 370 -2.60 -11.47 -20.75
C HIS A 370 -1.08 -11.69 -20.72
N TYR A 371 -0.33 -10.76 -20.12
CA TYR A 371 1.13 -10.81 -20.15
C TYR A 371 1.69 -11.88 -19.22
N ILE A 372 1.08 -12.12 -18.07
CA ILE A 372 1.49 -13.22 -17.19
C ILE A 372 1.20 -14.58 -17.82
N THR A 373 0.03 -14.77 -18.45
CA THR A 373 -0.26 -15.98 -19.23
C THR A 373 0.75 -16.16 -20.38
N LYS A 374 1.14 -15.07 -21.05
CA LYS A 374 2.15 -15.12 -22.11
C LYS A 374 3.53 -15.49 -21.54
N ALA A 375 3.93 -14.94 -20.39
CA ALA A 375 5.20 -15.23 -19.72
C ALA A 375 5.31 -16.70 -19.30
N ALA A 376 4.19 -17.33 -18.95
CA ALA A 376 4.12 -18.75 -18.58
C ALA A 376 4.58 -19.72 -19.68
N LYS A 377 4.80 -19.26 -20.93
CA LYS A 377 5.42 -20.06 -22.00
C LYS A 377 6.92 -20.32 -21.77
N TRP A 378 7.56 -19.54 -20.91
CA TRP A 378 8.99 -19.64 -20.56
C TRP A 378 9.21 -20.18 -19.14
N VAL A 379 8.14 -20.61 -18.48
CA VAL A 379 8.14 -21.30 -17.17
C VAL A 379 8.00 -22.78 -17.43
#